data_AF-A0A6A5YKR9-F1
#
_entry.id   AF-A0A6A5YKR9-F1
#
_cell.length_a   1.000
_cell.length_b   1.000
_cell.length_c   1.000
_cell.angle_alpha   90.00
_cell.angle_beta   90.00
_cell.angle_gamma   90.00
#
_symmetry.space_group_name_H-M   'P 1'
#
loop_
_entity.id
_entity.type
_entity.pdbx_description
1 polymer ?
#
loop_
_entity_poly.entity_id
_entity_poly.type
_entity_poly.pdbx_seq_one_letter_code
_entity_poly.pdbx_strand_id
1 'polypeptide(L)'
;MDADAYLKRLGWRGSGHSLDHHDRGIKKPLLIAHKQDQLGLGTKKAAHKTDDQWWMRAFDQSLQNIGSGKESTLTQIRKSGINRGGLYGFFVRGEGLEGTLSSTEESTAAEASTSNSSAAPTKESTPATSASSASDDSDDSDDNMSVTSTQENSATSKSKKRKRGLEGAEEIRRRQKKPKQDAVTSSVQGLNDEEITKIDVILKRVGRQAKTQAATEARDLTGKKSKYEKGSAIRKATMRIKKQLTAEALASGALPNPKMRRPDQADQYLADMEEVRKRAKEQKKVNRKQQEESANVDGHDDQTRISAHIATLKPKKKAEIEQRAAQKQQSLEQYVLQRLQKQDRKHEGPYSQAPPLFFVDTTADKALVSEAAQLAQEEEERLAEKQARIAKRRKEKTLKNKRIDALAKDILTKERGALHASTAKEHVVKKARKKARKEIKLEKKLGERAEKKKAGKKRLAKRP
;
A
#
# COMPACT_ATOMS: atom_id res chain seq x y z
N MET A 1 -15.68 -7.04 -45.95
CA MET A 1 -14.40 -6.72 -45.27
C MET A 1 -13.29 -7.45 -45.97
N ASP A 2 -12.12 -6.85 -46.13
CA ASP A 2 -10.96 -7.49 -46.76
C ASP A 2 -10.07 -8.14 -45.67
N ALA A 3 -10.25 -9.46 -45.49
CA ALA A 3 -9.55 -10.23 -44.46
C ALA A 3 -8.05 -10.33 -44.74
N ASP A 4 -7.68 -10.42 -46.02
CA ASP A 4 -6.31 -10.55 -46.49
C ASP A 4 -5.51 -9.29 -46.17
N ALA A 5 -6.07 -8.11 -46.47
CA ALA A 5 -5.48 -6.82 -46.10
C ALA A 5 -5.28 -6.69 -44.58
N TYR A 6 -6.23 -7.17 -43.78
CA TYR A 6 -6.14 -7.13 -42.32
C TYR A 6 -5.02 -8.04 -41.78
N LEU A 7 -4.92 -9.28 -42.27
CA LEU A 7 -3.88 -10.24 -41.88
C LEU A 7 -2.49 -9.80 -42.36
N LYS A 8 -2.37 -9.28 -43.58
CA LYS A 8 -1.14 -8.66 -44.11
C LYS A 8 -0.68 -7.49 -43.21
N ARG A 9 -1.60 -6.67 -42.69
CA ARG A 9 -1.30 -5.58 -41.73
C ARG A 9 -0.81 -6.10 -40.37
N LEU A 10 -1.30 -7.26 -39.91
CA LEU A 10 -0.78 -7.94 -38.71
C LEU A 10 0.57 -8.64 -38.95
N GLY A 11 1.03 -8.69 -40.20
CA GLY A 11 2.33 -9.20 -40.61
C GLY A 11 2.30 -10.60 -41.23
N TRP A 12 1.13 -11.14 -41.57
CA TRP A 12 1.04 -12.37 -42.36
C TRP A 12 1.62 -12.15 -43.77
N ARG A 13 2.34 -13.14 -44.30
CA ARG A 13 3.03 -13.06 -45.59
C ARG A 13 2.12 -13.34 -46.79
N GLY A 14 0.93 -13.91 -46.56
CA GLY A 14 -0.06 -14.22 -47.59
C GLY A 14 -0.22 -15.72 -47.82
N SER A 15 -1.03 -16.06 -48.83
CA SER A 15 -1.24 -17.45 -49.28
C SER A 15 0.08 -18.14 -49.64
N GLY A 16 0.11 -19.46 -49.44
CA GLY A 16 1.33 -20.28 -49.65
C GLY A 16 2.34 -20.24 -48.50
N HIS A 17 2.16 -19.42 -47.45
CA HIS A 17 2.93 -19.55 -46.21
C HIS A 17 2.02 -20.07 -45.08
N SER A 18 2.32 -21.27 -44.59
CA SER A 18 1.65 -21.88 -43.44
C SER A 18 1.93 -21.13 -42.12
N LEU A 19 1.24 -21.54 -41.05
CA LEU A 19 1.48 -21.07 -39.67
C LEU A 19 2.31 -22.07 -38.85
N ASP A 20 3.04 -22.96 -39.54
CA ASP A 20 3.73 -24.09 -38.93
C ASP A 20 5.09 -23.69 -38.31
N HIS A 21 5.65 -24.57 -37.47
CA HIS A 21 6.86 -24.32 -36.70
C HIS A 21 8.11 -24.11 -37.58
N HIS A 22 8.08 -24.54 -38.85
CA HIS A 22 9.21 -24.45 -39.77
C HIS A 22 9.00 -23.44 -40.91
N ASP A 23 7.75 -23.15 -41.31
CA ASP A 23 7.45 -22.10 -42.30
C ASP A 23 6.79 -20.86 -41.69
N ARG A 24 7.53 -19.75 -41.73
CA ARG A 24 7.24 -18.55 -40.92
C ARG A 24 6.29 -17.60 -41.64
N GLY A 25 5.01 -17.96 -41.71
CA GLY A 25 3.97 -17.12 -42.28
C GLY A 25 3.82 -15.73 -41.66
N ILE A 26 4.33 -15.47 -40.45
CA ILE A 26 4.30 -14.15 -39.83
C ILE A 26 5.67 -13.47 -39.89
N LYS A 27 5.76 -12.32 -40.59
CA LYS A 27 6.95 -11.46 -40.79
C LYS A 27 7.61 -10.97 -39.50
N LYS A 28 6.90 -11.05 -38.37
CA LYS A 28 7.43 -10.85 -37.01
C LYS A 28 7.02 -12.06 -36.18
N PRO A 29 7.94 -12.95 -35.76
CA PRO A 29 7.57 -14.02 -34.83
C PRO A 29 7.02 -13.40 -33.55
N LEU A 30 5.89 -13.91 -33.07
CA LEU A 30 5.29 -13.42 -31.83
C LEU A 30 6.27 -13.69 -30.68
N LEU A 31 6.70 -12.63 -30.00
CA LEU A 31 7.56 -12.71 -28.81
C LEU A 31 6.76 -13.19 -27.59
N ILE A 32 6.22 -14.41 -27.70
CA ILE A 32 5.65 -15.17 -26.59
C ILE A 32 6.83 -15.55 -25.70
N ALA A 33 7.01 -14.83 -24.60
CA ALA A 33 8.08 -15.09 -23.66
C ALA A 33 7.87 -16.46 -22.98
N HIS A 34 8.55 -17.49 -23.47
CA HIS A 34 8.50 -18.85 -22.95
C HIS A 34 8.94 -18.85 -21.48
N LYS A 35 7.96 -18.96 -20.58
CA LYS A 35 8.13 -18.80 -19.14
C LYS A 35 8.22 -20.18 -18.51
N GLN A 36 9.44 -20.64 -18.23
CA GLN A 36 9.77 -21.97 -17.69
C GLN A 36 9.31 -22.21 -16.22
N ASP A 37 8.22 -21.59 -15.77
CA ASP A 37 7.57 -21.94 -14.52
C ASP A 37 6.44 -22.94 -14.81
N GLN A 38 6.36 -24.05 -14.07
CA GLN A 38 5.22 -25.00 -14.15
C GLN A 38 3.86 -24.40 -13.74
N LEU A 39 3.82 -23.13 -13.32
CA LEU A 39 2.60 -22.35 -13.13
C LEU A 39 2.13 -21.81 -14.48
N GLY A 40 1.28 -22.60 -15.14
CA GLY A 40 0.88 -22.45 -16.54
C GLY A 40 0.31 -21.08 -16.96
N LEU A 41 0.29 -20.89 -18.28
CA LEU A 41 -0.16 -19.67 -18.97
C LEU A 41 -1.56 -19.27 -18.50
N GLY A 42 -1.65 -18.17 -17.74
CA GLY A 42 -2.90 -17.65 -17.19
C GLY A 42 -2.83 -17.30 -15.70
N THR A 43 -1.93 -17.91 -14.93
CA THR A 43 -1.79 -17.69 -13.47
C THR A 43 -1.12 -16.36 -13.10
N LYS A 44 -1.75 -15.25 -13.51
CA LYS A 44 -1.44 -13.90 -12.97
C LYS A 44 -1.60 -13.93 -11.44
N LYS A 45 -0.71 -13.22 -10.75
CA LYS A 45 -0.51 -13.29 -9.29
C LYS A 45 -1.83 -13.10 -8.53
N ALA A 46 -1.98 -13.79 -7.39
CA ALA A 46 -3.23 -13.96 -6.62
C ALA A 46 -3.94 -12.68 -6.10
N ALA A 47 -3.45 -11.48 -6.44
CA ALA A 47 -4.22 -10.24 -6.31
C ALA A 47 -5.56 -10.34 -7.08
N HIS A 48 -5.53 -10.75 -8.35
CA HIS A 48 -6.73 -10.83 -9.19
C HIS A 48 -7.82 -11.74 -8.61
N LYS A 49 -7.46 -12.93 -8.08
CA LYS A 49 -8.43 -13.82 -7.38
C LYS A 49 -9.11 -13.17 -6.16
N THR A 50 -8.56 -12.09 -5.61
CA THR A 50 -9.15 -11.34 -4.49
C THR A 50 -9.95 -10.14 -5.00
N ASP A 51 -9.44 -9.43 -6.01
CA ASP A 51 -10.09 -8.26 -6.61
C ASP A 51 -11.35 -8.66 -7.41
N ASP A 52 -11.31 -9.74 -8.18
CA ASP A 52 -12.43 -10.22 -9.03
C ASP A 52 -13.64 -10.68 -8.20
N GLN A 53 -13.46 -10.94 -6.90
CA GLN A 53 -14.53 -11.32 -5.96
C GLN A 53 -15.24 -10.13 -5.30
N TRP A 54 -14.96 -8.88 -5.71
CA TRP A 54 -15.57 -7.68 -5.12
C TRP A 54 -17.11 -7.74 -5.12
N TRP A 55 -17.73 -8.31 -6.17
CA TRP A 55 -19.18 -8.41 -6.30
C TRP A 55 -19.79 -9.42 -5.32
N MET A 56 -19.17 -10.59 -5.12
CA MET A 56 -19.58 -11.56 -4.08
C MET A 56 -19.55 -10.92 -2.69
N ARG A 57 -18.48 -10.15 -2.38
CA ARG A 57 -18.37 -9.46 -1.09
C ARG A 57 -19.40 -8.34 -0.94
N ALA A 58 -19.70 -7.62 -2.01
CA ALA A 58 -20.76 -6.61 -2.02
C ALA A 58 -22.16 -7.24 -1.86
N PHE A 59 -22.38 -8.43 -2.43
CA PHE A 59 -23.62 -9.18 -2.30
C PHE A 59 -23.81 -9.74 -0.88
N ASP A 60 -22.83 -10.44 -0.32
CA ASP A 60 -22.80 -10.87 1.10
C ASP A 60 -23.05 -9.70 2.05
N GLN A 61 -22.35 -8.58 1.81
CA GLN A 61 -22.52 -7.38 2.61
C GLN A 61 -23.89 -6.71 2.39
N SER A 62 -24.54 -6.89 1.24
CA SER A 62 -25.91 -6.44 1.03
C SER A 62 -26.89 -7.27 1.85
N LEU A 63 -26.78 -8.60 1.81
CA LEU A 63 -27.59 -9.54 2.60
C LEU A 63 -27.46 -9.28 4.11
N GLN A 64 -26.22 -9.11 4.60
CA GLN A 64 -25.94 -8.79 6.01
C GLN A 64 -26.47 -7.42 6.48
N ASN A 65 -26.87 -6.52 5.57
CA ASN A 65 -27.45 -5.23 5.91
C ASN A 65 -28.98 -5.17 5.73
N ILE A 66 -29.63 -6.21 5.17
CA ILE A 66 -31.10 -6.30 5.14
C ILE A 66 -31.64 -6.25 6.58
N GLY A 67 -32.66 -5.43 6.80
CA GLY A 67 -33.23 -5.18 8.14
C GLY A 67 -32.39 -4.28 9.06
N SER A 68 -31.16 -3.88 8.70
CA SER A 68 -30.26 -3.13 9.59
C SER A 68 -30.37 -1.60 9.51
N GLY A 69 -31.24 -1.07 8.63
CA GLY A 69 -31.45 0.37 8.41
C GLY A 69 -30.29 1.11 7.72
N LYS A 70 -29.24 0.41 7.27
CA LYS A 70 -28.05 1.01 6.63
C LYS A 70 -28.16 0.94 5.11
N GLU A 71 -27.72 1.99 4.42
CA GLU A 71 -27.61 1.96 2.96
C GLU A 71 -26.67 0.82 2.53
N SER A 72 -27.15 -0.06 1.64
CA SER A 72 -26.32 -1.17 1.15
C SER A 72 -25.16 -0.65 0.30
N THR A 73 -24.06 -1.40 0.27
CA THR A 73 -22.93 -1.13 -0.64
C THR A 73 -23.38 -1.11 -2.11
N LEU A 74 -24.37 -1.92 -2.49
CA LEU A 74 -24.97 -1.90 -3.83
C LEU A 74 -25.72 -0.59 -4.11
N THR A 75 -26.44 -0.05 -3.12
CA THR A 75 -27.13 1.25 -3.21
C THR A 75 -26.10 2.38 -3.33
N GLN A 76 -25.01 2.32 -2.57
CA GLN A 76 -23.91 3.29 -2.67
C GLN A 76 -23.22 3.21 -4.04
N ILE A 77 -22.99 2.01 -4.59
CA ILE A 77 -22.44 1.81 -5.94
C ILE A 77 -23.36 2.39 -7.02
N ARG A 78 -24.69 2.19 -6.92
CA ARG A 78 -25.65 2.84 -7.82
C ARG A 78 -25.59 4.37 -7.73
N LYS A 79 -25.44 4.92 -6.53
CA LYS A 79 -25.36 6.38 -6.28
C LYS A 79 -24.02 7.02 -6.68
N SER A 80 -22.90 6.28 -6.61
CA SER A 80 -21.57 6.85 -6.86
C SER A 80 -20.97 6.50 -8.22
N GLY A 81 -21.42 5.41 -8.86
CA GLY A 81 -20.70 4.74 -9.93
C GLY A 81 -19.46 3.97 -9.43
N ILE A 82 -19.02 2.97 -10.20
CA ILE A 82 -17.77 2.22 -9.94
C ILE A 82 -16.61 2.98 -10.60
N ASN A 83 -16.30 4.18 -10.09
CA ASN A 83 -15.48 5.18 -10.79
C ASN A 83 -13.97 4.86 -10.88
N ARG A 84 -13.56 3.58 -10.77
CA ARG A 84 -12.18 3.11 -10.92
C ARG A 84 -12.07 1.68 -11.49
N GLY A 85 -11.95 1.58 -12.82
CA GLY A 85 -11.04 0.64 -13.49
C GLY A 85 -11.31 -0.87 -13.39
N GLY A 86 -12.52 -1.31 -13.01
CA GLY A 86 -12.93 -2.71 -13.16
C GLY A 86 -13.31 -3.06 -14.61
N LEU A 87 -13.38 -4.35 -14.94
CA LEU A 87 -13.74 -4.85 -16.28
C LEU A 87 -15.03 -4.22 -16.83
N TYR A 88 -16.01 -4.00 -15.97
CA TYR A 88 -17.31 -3.44 -16.34
C TYR A 88 -17.31 -1.92 -16.59
N GLY A 89 -16.20 -1.22 -16.31
CA GLY A 89 -16.06 0.22 -16.60
C GLY A 89 -15.94 0.57 -18.09
N PHE A 90 -15.89 -0.44 -18.97
CA PHE A 90 -15.90 -0.27 -20.43
C PHE A 90 -17.27 -0.50 -21.07
N PHE A 91 -18.25 -1.05 -20.35
CA PHE A 91 -19.63 -1.08 -20.83
C PHE A 91 -20.23 0.30 -20.61
N VAL A 92 -20.27 1.10 -21.67
CA VAL A 92 -21.21 2.21 -21.75
C VAL A 92 -22.59 1.63 -21.49
N ARG A 93 -23.31 2.18 -20.51
CA ARG A 93 -24.71 1.83 -20.29
C ARG A 93 -25.46 2.40 -21.50
N GLY A 94 -25.83 1.54 -22.43
CA GLY A 94 -26.59 1.92 -23.61
C GLY A 94 -27.86 2.66 -23.20
N GLU A 95 -28.28 3.58 -24.06
CA GLU A 95 -29.57 4.24 -23.94
C GLU A 95 -30.66 3.16 -23.81
N GLY A 96 -31.51 3.29 -22.79
CA GLY A 96 -32.48 2.26 -22.45
C GLY A 96 -33.55 2.21 -23.52
N LEU A 97 -33.50 1.22 -24.39
CA LEU A 97 -34.49 1.06 -25.46
C LEU A 97 -35.87 0.87 -24.81
N GLU A 98 -36.72 1.87 -24.99
CA GLU A 98 -38.01 1.97 -24.33
C GLU A 98 -38.90 0.80 -24.77
N GLY A 99 -39.22 -0.07 -23.80
CA GLY A 99 -39.93 -1.31 -24.10
C GLY A 99 -41.37 -1.01 -24.52
N THR A 100 -41.83 -1.61 -25.61
CA THR A 100 -43.19 -1.43 -26.17
C THR A 100 -44.32 -2.02 -25.29
N LEU A 101 -44.03 -2.29 -24.02
CA LEU A 101 -45.02 -2.53 -22.99
C LEU A 101 -45.55 -1.17 -22.53
N SER A 102 -46.64 -0.72 -23.14
CA SER A 102 -47.33 0.52 -22.81
C SER A 102 -47.54 0.66 -21.31
N SER A 103 -46.93 1.67 -20.70
CA SER A 103 -47.15 2.03 -19.31
C SER A 103 -48.54 2.63 -19.16
N THR A 104 -49.53 1.79 -18.84
CA THR A 104 -50.89 2.23 -18.49
C THR A 104 -50.82 3.08 -17.21
N GLU A 105 -50.87 4.40 -17.36
CA GLU A 105 -50.85 5.35 -16.26
C GLU A 105 -52.20 5.42 -15.53
N GLU A 106 -52.45 4.48 -14.62
CA GLU A 106 -53.51 4.63 -13.63
C GLU A 106 -53.01 4.21 -12.23
N SER A 107 -52.75 5.21 -11.37
CA SER A 107 -53.14 5.23 -9.94
C SER A 107 -52.34 6.29 -9.17
N THR A 108 -52.92 7.49 -9.03
CA THR A 108 -52.57 8.40 -7.95
C THR A 108 -53.24 7.97 -6.64
N ALA A 109 -52.61 8.33 -5.51
CA ALA A 109 -53.15 8.35 -4.14
C ALA A 109 -53.19 7.04 -3.30
N ALA A 110 -53.28 7.26 -1.99
CA ALA A 110 -53.68 6.36 -0.89
C ALA A 110 -52.83 5.12 -0.52
N GLU A 111 -52.07 5.30 0.57
CA GLU A 111 -52.01 4.48 1.80
C GLU A 111 -52.09 2.92 1.81
N ALA A 112 -51.16 2.35 2.58
CA ALA A 112 -51.34 1.26 3.57
C ALA A 112 -51.50 -0.23 3.15
N SER A 113 -50.70 -1.05 3.87
CA SER A 113 -51.09 -2.35 4.48
C SER A 113 -51.23 -3.65 3.67
N THR A 114 -50.32 -4.58 3.99
CA THR A 114 -50.64 -5.94 4.52
C THR A 114 -50.83 -7.16 3.58
N SER A 115 -49.77 -7.99 3.56
CA SER A 115 -49.76 -9.47 3.58
C SER A 115 -50.01 -10.31 2.29
N ASN A 116 -49.33 -11.48 2.29
CA ASN A 116 -49.70 -12.85 1.87
C ASN A 116 -50.85 -13.06 0.84
N SER A 117 -50.81 -14.08 -0.04
CA SER A 117 -50.20 -15.41 0.15
C SER A 117 -49.91 -16.17 -1.15
N SER A 118 -49.08 -17.22 -1.02
CA SER A 118 -49.04 -18.49 -1.77
C SER A 118 -49.82 -18.68 -3.09
N ALA A 119 -49.10 -19.11 -4.14
CA ALA A 119 -49.40 -20.38 -4.85
C ALA A 119 -48.20 -20.84 -5.71
N ALA A 120 -48.06 -22.16 -5.86
CA ALA A 120 -47.35 -22.81 -6.97
C ALA A 120 -48.33 -23.83 -7.59
N PRO A 121 -48.12 -24.27 -8.85
CA PRO A 121 -47.74 -25.69 -9.02
C PRO A 121 -46.89 -26.01 -10.27
N THR A 122 -46.49 -27.28 -10.39
CA THR A 122 -46.19 -28.10 -11.62
C THR A 122 -45.28 -27.52 -12.72
N LYS A 123 -44.15 -28.14 -13.14
CA LYS A 123 -43.87 -29.53 -13.59
C LYS A 123 -44.73 -30.03 -14.76
N GLU A 124 -44.14 -30.17 -15.95
CA GLU A 124 -44.62 -31.12 -16.98
C GLU A 124 -43.50 -31.54 -17.97
N SER A 125 -43.55 -32.81 -18.37
CA SER A 125 -42.93 -33.59 -19.48
C SER A 125 -41.72 -33.15 -20.34
N THR A 126 -40.73 -34.06 -20.32
CA THR A 126 -39.87 -34.68 -21.39
C THR A 126 -40.51 -34.85 -22.80
N PRO A 127 -39.74 -35.03 -23.93
CA PRO A 127 -38.93 -36.25 -24.21
C PRO A 127 -37.59 -36.05 -24.96
N ALA A 128 -37.00 -37.16 -25.43
CA ALA A 128 -35.58 -37.33 -25.76
C ALA A 128 -35.28 -37.77 -27.21
N THR A 129 -34.00 -37.80 -27.58
CA THR A 129 -33.50 -38.43 -28.82
C THR A 129 -32.17 -39.18 -28.59
N SER A 130 -32.05 -40.39 -29.12
CA SER A 130 -30.86 -41.26 -29.14
C SER A 130 -30.02 -41.00 -30.43
N ALA A 131 -28.89 -41.66 -30.79
CA ALA A 131 -28.02 -42.73 -30.27
C ALA A 131 -26.64 -42.69 -31.00
N SER A 132 -25.72 -43.64 -30.70
CA SER A 132 -24.50 -43.99 -31.48
C SER A 132 -23.34 -42.98 -31.46
N SER A 133 -22.04 -43.32 -31.53
CA SER A 133 -21.26 -44.59 -31.59
C SER A 133 -19.88 -44.32 -30.92
N ALA A 134 -19.28 -45.19 -30.09
CA ALA A 134 -18.62 -46.48 -30.34
C ALA A 134 -17.17 -46.35 -30.88
N SER A 135 -16.28 -47.30 -30.51
CA SER A 135 -14.81 -47.38 -30.80
C SER A 135 -13.91 -46.30 -30.15
N ASP A 136 -12.63 -46.56 -29.79
CA ASP A 136 -11.99 -47.75 -29.19
C ASP A 136 -10.62 -47.35 -28.57
N ASP A 137 -9.88 -48.32 -28.03
CA ASP A 137 -8.41 -48.32 -27.79
C ASP A 137 -7.78 -47.33 -26.77
N SER A 138 -7.25 -47.92 -25.67
CA SER A 138 -5.82 -47.92 -25.20
C SER A 138 -5.02 -46.58 -25.07
N ASP A 139 -3.96 -46.43 -24.25
CA ASP A 139 -3.25 -47.25 -23.23
C ASP A 139 -2.48 -46.28 -22.28
N ASP A 140 -1.58 -46.60 -21.32
CA ASP A 140 -0.93 -47.81 -20.76
C ASP A 140 -0.42 -47.48 -19.32
N SER A 141 -0.37 -48.46 -18.41
CA SER A 141 0.40 -48.50 -17.13
C SER A 141 0.18 -47.38 -16.07
N ASP A 142 0.53 -47.53 -14.80
CA ASP A 142 1.52 -48.42 -14.17
C ASP A 142 1.12 -48.80 -12.73
N ASP A 143 1.79 -49.81 -12.19
CA ASP A 143 1.48 -50.47 -10.91
C ASP A 143 2.22 -49.84 -9.71
N ASN A 144 1.78 -50.27 -8.52
CA ASN A 144 2.62 -50.95 -7.52
C ASN A 144 2.37 -50.50 -6.06
N MET A 145 1.76 -51.41 -5.29
CA MET A 145 1.64 -51.36 -3.84
C MET A 145 2.88 -51.94 -3.15
N SER A 146 3.48 -51.19 -2.20
CA SER A 146 4.20 -51.82 -1.10
C SER A 146 3.78 -51.24 0.25
N VAL A 147 3.02 -52.05 0.99
CA VAL A 147 2.68 -51.80 2.40
C VAL A 147 3.80 -52.37 3.27
N THR A 148 4.24 -51.62 4.28
CA THR A 148 4.89 -52.21 5.45
C THR A 148 4.39 -51.52 6.70
N SER A 149 3.78 -52.30 7.59
CA SER A 149 3.15 -51.82 8.81
C SER A 149 4.12 -51.90 9.99
N THR A 150 4.13 -50.86 10.82
CA THR A 150 4.58 -50.97 12.21
C THR A 150 3.76 -50.00 13.04
N GLN A 151 2.95 -50.53 13.95
CA GLN A 151 2.27 -49.72 14.97
C GLN A 151 3.30 -49.32 16.04
N GLU A 152 3.24 -48.08 16.53
CA GLU A 152 3.22 -47.77 17.97
C GLU A 152 3.20 -46.25 18.26
N ASN A 153 3.02 -45.89 19.53
CA ASN A 153 3.22 -44.55 20.11
C ASN A 153 2.25 -43.41 19.70
N SER A 154 1.01 -43.56 20.17
CA SER A 154 -0.11 -42.61 20.04
C SER A 154 -0.02 -41.37 20.98
N ALA A 155 1.01 -40.52 20.83
CA ALA A 155 1.09 -39.24 21.56
C ALA A 155 1.67 -38.06 20.75
N THR A 156 1.17 -36.84 21.05
CA THR A 156 1.66 -35.46 20.67
C THR A 156 0.82 -34.56 19.74
N SER A 157 -0.43 -34.91 19.41
CA SER A 157 -1.34 -34.12 18.54
C SER A 157 -1.86 -32.75 19.10
N LYS A 158 -1.13 -32.06 19.99
CA LYS A 158 -1.55 -30.78 20.62
C LYS A 158 -0.60 -29.57 20.46
N SER A 159 0.59 -29.70 19.86
CA SER A 159 1.58 -28.59 19.83
C SER A 159 1.37 -27.52 18.74
N LYS A 160 0.77 -27.88 17.59
CA LYS A 160 0.81 -27.07 16.35
C LYS A 160 0.03 -25.74 16.39
N LYS A 161 -0.83 -25.50 17.39
CA LYS A 161 -1.69 -24.29 17.49
C LYS A 161 -1.02 -23.07 18.16
N ARG A 162 0.18 -23.18 18.77
CA ARG A 162 0.80 -22.09 19.55
C ARG A 162 1.93 -21.29 18.86
N LYS A 163 2.34 -21.62 17.62
CA LYS A 163 3.50 -20.95 16.96
C LYS A 163 3.19 -19.67 16.18
N ARG A 164 1.91 -19.34 15.90
CA ARG A 164 1.53 -18.08 15.19
C ARG A 164 1.39 -16.84 16.10
N GLY A 165 1.49 -16.99 17.44
CA GLY A 165 1.27 -15.88 18.38
C GLY A 165 2.48 -14.95 18.62
N LEU A 166 3.70 -15.39 18.33
CA LEU A 166 4.91 -14.68 18.77
C LEU A 166 5.37 -13.56 17.82
N GLU A 167 5.25 -13.73 16.50
CA GLU A 167 5.64 -12.68 15.54
C GLU A 167 4.70 -11.46 15.63
N GLY A 168 3.38 -11.70 15.79
CA GLY A 168 2.40 -10.63 16.03
C GLY A 168 2.65 -9.86 17.33
N ALA A 169 3.16 -10.52 18.37
CA ALA A 169 3.50 -9.87 19.64
C ALA A 169 4.73 -8.94 19.52
N GLU A 170 5.69 -9.22 18.62
CA GLU A 170 6.80 -8.30 18.35
C GLU A 170 6.35 -7.11 17.48
N GLU A 171 5.54 -7.35 16.44
CA GLU A 171 4.95 -6.31 15.58
C GLU A 171 4.15 -5.28 16.41
N ILE A 172 3.31 -5.75 17.34
CA ILE A 172 2.54 -4.88 18.25
C ILE A 172 3.45 -4.11 19.22
N ARG A 173 4.48 -4.75 19.79
CA ARG A 173 5.47 -4.07 20.65
C ARG A 173 6.27 -3.00 19.90
N ARG A 174 6.58 -3.19 18.61
CA ARG A 174 7.22 -2.16 17.78
C ARG A 174 6.31 -0.96 17.53
N ARG A 175 4.99 -1.15 17.42
CA ARG A 175 4.02 -0.05 17.29
C ARG A 175 3.82 0.74 18.58
N GLN A 176 3.88 0.08 19.74
CA GLN A 176 3.73 0.74 21.05
C GLN A 176 5.01 1.47 21.53
N LYS A 177 6.21 1.08 21.06
CA LYS A 177 7.45 1.83 21.29
C LYS A 177 7.66 2.98 20.29
N LYS A 178 6.69 3.89 20.18
CA LYS A 178 6.97 5.24 19.65
C LYS A 178 7.66 6.06 20.74
N PRO A 179 8.93 6.49 20.60
CA PRO A 179 9.49 7.52 21.48
C PRO A 179 8.74 8.84 21.27
N LYS A 180 8.76 9.71 22.29
CA LYS A 180 8.13 11.05 22.28
C LYS A 180 8.59 11.84 21.05
N GLN A 181 7.75 11.94 20.01
CA GLN A 181 8.18 12.47 18.71
C GLN A 181 8.58 13.96 18.82
N ASP A 182 7.92 14.71 19.71
CA ASP A 182 8.11 16.16 19.95
C ASP A 182 9.46 16.52 20.60
N ALA A 183 10.18 15.53 21.16
CA ALA A 183 11.52 15.71 21.74
C ALA A 183 12.63 15.18 20.82
N VAL A 184 12.28 14.57 19.68
CA VAL A 184 13.22 14.08 18.66
C VAL A 184 13.27 15.01 17.45
N THR A 185 12.22 15.81 17.22
CA THR A 185 12.11 16.86 16.20
C THR A 185 13.18 17.95 16.30
N SER A 186 13.33 18.58 17.47
CA SER A 186 14.16 19.80 17.64
C SER A 186 15.60 19.65 17.15
N SER A 187 16.25 18.54 17.50
CA SER A 187 17.65 18.26 17.18
C SER A 187 17.95 18.04 15.68
N VAL A 188 16.94 17.98 14.82
CA VAL A 188 17.10 17.81 13.36
C VAL A 188 16.85 19.11 12.60
N GLN A 189 16.18 20.09 13.22
CA GLN A 189 15.71 21.32 12.55
C GLN A 189 16.83 22.33 12.20
N GLY A 190 18.09 22.03 12.53
CA GLY A 190 19.27 22.84 12.19
C GLY A 190 20.21 22.23 11.12
N LEU A 191 19.87 21.10 10.51
CA LEU A 191 20.66 20.54 9.41
C LEU A 191 20.21 21.14 8.07
N ASN A 192 21.17 21.67 7.31
CA ASN A 192 20.93 22.23 5.98
C ASN A 192 20.64 21.11 4.96
N ASP A 193 19.89 21.43 3.90
CA ASP A 193 19.57 20.47 2.82
C ASP A 193 20.84 19.85 2.21
N GLU A 194 21.91 20.64 2.06
CA GLU A 194 23.22 20.13 1.65
C GLU A 194 23.75 19.03 2.57
N GLU A 195 23.70 19.25 3.89
CA GLU A 195 24.18 18.29 4.89
C GLU A 195 23.34 17.02 4.84
N ILE A 196 22.02 17.14 4.70
CA ILE A 196 21.11 16.00 4.51
C ILE A 196 21.49 15.19 3.25
N THR A 197 21.89 15.85 2.15
CA THR A 197 22.40 15.12 0.96
C THR A 197 23.77 14.49 1.19
N LYS A 198 24.72 15.18 1.83
CA LYS A 198 26.06 14.68 2.19
C LYS A 198 25.94 13.42 3.06
N ILE A 199 25.08 13.43 4.09
CA ILE A 199 24.79 12.28 4.94
C ILE A 199 24.15 11.13 4.14
N ASP A 200 23.17 11.39 3.26
CA ASP A 200 22.57 10.31 2.45
C ASP A 200 23.57 9.70 1.45
N VAL A 201 24.57 10.45 0.98
CA VAL A 201 25.68 9.91 0.17
C VAL A 201 26.59 9.01 1.01
N ILE A 202 26.96 9.41 2.23
CA ILE A 202 27.80 8.62 3.13
C ILE A 202 27.07 7.33 3.56
N LEU A 203 25.81 7.42 3.97
CA LEU A 203 25.00 6.26 4.35
C LEU A 203 24.75 5.31 3.15
N LYS A 204 24.67 5.81 1.91
CA LYS A 204 24.68 4.97 0.70
C LYS A 204 26.03 4.27 0.48
N ARG A 205 27.16 4.96 0.71
CA ARG A 205 28.52 4.39 0.58
C ARG A 205 28.73 3.27 1.59
N VAL A 206 28.48 3.54 2.87
CA VAL A 206 28.52 2.55 3.96
C VAL A 206 27.58 1.38 3.68
N GLY A 207 26.36 1.64 3.20
CA GLY A 207 25.40 0.59 2.83
C GLY A 207 25.84 -0.29 1.64
N ARG A 208 26.71 0.20 0.76
CA ARG A 208 27.34 -0.60 -0.31
C ARG A 208 28.50 -1.43 0.24
N GLN A 209 29.42 -0.81 0.99
CA GLN A 209 30.57 -1.47 1.61
C GLN A 209 30.14 -2.62 2.54
N ALA A 210 29.16 -2.38 3.39
CA ALA A 210 28.58 -3.40 4.27
C ALA A 210 27.95 -4.56 3.48
N LYS A 211 27.40 -4.32 2.29
CA LYS A 211 26.83 -5.38 1.43
C LYS A 211 27.93 -6.19 0.72
N THR A 212 29.04 -5.57 0.32
CA THR A 212 30.17 -6.29 -0.30
C THR A 212 30.93 -7.12 0.72
N GLN A 213 31.22 -6.58 1.91
CA GLN A 213 31.89 -7.30 2.99
C GLN A 213 31.01 -8.43 3.55
N ALA A 214 29.69 -8.22 3.70
CA ALA A 214 28.76 -9.30 4.06
C ALA A 214 28.61 -10.39 3.00
N ALA A 215 28.95 -10.10 1.74
CA ALA A 215 28.97 -11.09 0.67
C ALA A 215 30.28 -11.89 0.64
N THR A 216 31.40 -11.33 1.11
CA THR A 216 32.64 -12.09 1.33
C THR A 216 32.53 -12.96 2.59
N GLU A 217 32.14 -12.41 3.75
CA GLU A 217 31.92 -13.22 4.98
C GLU A 217 30.96 -14.40 4.76
N ALA A 218 29.94 -14.24 3.89
CA ALA A 218 28.98 -15.29 3.59
C ALA A 218 29.48 -16.33 2.56
N ARG A 219 30.58 -16.08 1.84
CA ARG A 219 31.27 -17.09 1.03
C ARG A 219 32.04 -18.05 1.91
N ASP A 220 32.64 -17.60 3.00
CA ASP A 220 33.45 -18.44 3.90
C ASP A 220 32.55 -19.41 4.72
N LEU A 221 31.27 -19.09 4.87
CA LEU A 221 30.24 -19.94 5.48
C LEU A 221 29.71 -21.04 4.52
N THR A 222 30.54 -21.57 3.61
CA THR A 222 30.17 -22.33 2.40
C THR A 222 29.64 -23.75 2.59
N GLY A 223 29.37 -24.19 3.82
CA GLY A 223 28.70 -25.48 4.07
C GLY A 223 27.38 -25.65 3.28
N LYS A 224 26.84 -26.88 3.28
CA LYS A 224 25.60 -27.31 2.59
C LYS A 224 24.29 -26.68 3.17
N LYS A 225 24.36 -25.44 3.68
CA LYS A 225 23.26 -24.65 4.25
C LYS A 225 22.26 -24.21 3.18
N SER A 226 20.99 -24.14 3.54
CA SER A 226 19.90 -23.77 2.63
C SER A 226 20.06 -22.36 2.04
N LYS A 227 19.45 -22.13 0.86
CA LYS A 227 19.37 -20.80 0.21
C LYS A 227 18.76 -19.74 1.15
N TYR A 228 17.82 -20.15 2.01
CA TYR A 228 17.20 -19.29 3.02
C TYR A 228 18.17 -18.90 4.15
N GLU A 229 18.93 -19.87 4.69
CA GLU A 229 19.96 -19.61 5.70
C GLU A 229 21.06 -18.70 5.17
N LYS A 230 21.56 -18.95 3.95
CA LYS A 230 22.58 -18.10 3.31
C LYS A 230 22.07 -16.66 3.17
N GLY A 231 20.82 -16.48 2.72
CA GLY A 231 20.16 -15.16 2.70
C GLY A 231 19.90 -14.55 4.09
N SER A 232 19.73 -15.36 5.14
CA SER A 232 19.59 -14.90 6.53
C SER A 232 20.94 -14.45 7.11
N ALA A 233 22.00 -15.21 6.87
CA ALA A 233 23.38 -14.91 7.27
C ALA A 233 23.87 -13.60 6.63
N ILE A 234 23.75 -13.45 5.31
CA ILE A 234 24.11 -12.21 4.59
C ILE A 234 23.39 -11.00 5.21
N ARG A 235 22.08 -11.09 5.49
CA ARG A 235 21.33 -9.98 6.11
C ARG A 235 21.84 -9.64 7.52
N LYS A 236 22.21 -10.64 8.33
CA LYS A 236 22.79 -10.41 9.68
C LYS A 236 24.19 -9.80 9.61
N ALA A 237 25.05 -10.29 8.70
CA ALA A 237 26.37 -9.72 8.41
C ALA A 237 26.26 -8.26 7.94
N THR A 238 25.44 -7.98 6.91
CA THR A 238 25.24 -6.61 6.40
C THR A 238 24.81 -5.64 7.50
N MET A 239 23.96 -6.05 8.44
CA MET A 239 23.54 -5.20 9.56
C MET A 239 24.67 -4.96 10.59
N ARG A 240 25.47 -5.98 10.92
CA ARG A 240 26.64 -5.84 11.81
C ARG A 240 27.69 -4.89 11.22
N ILE A 241 28.10 -5.15 9.98
CA ILE A 241 29.13 -4.38 9.28
C ILE A 241 28.65 -2.95 9.04
N LYS A 242 27.38 -2.75 8.66
CA LYS A 242 26.77 -1.41 8.55
C LYS A 242 26.85 -0.67 9.89
N LYS A 243 26.56 -1.33 11.01
CA LYS A 243 26.69 -0.72 12.35
C LYS A 243 28.14 -0.29 12.63
N GLN A 244 29.11 -1.17 12.40
CA GLN A 244 30.54 -0.90 12.58
C GLN A 244 30.99 0.30 11.73
N LEU A 245 30.76 0.27 10.42
CA LEU A 245 31.12 1.35 9.50
C LEU A 245 30.40 2.68 9.83
N THR A 246 29.18 2.67 10.40
CA THR A 246 28.56 3.91 10.90
C THR A 246 29.12 4.40 12.23
N ALA A 247 29.56 3.50 13.11
CA ALA A 247 30.25 3.88 14.35
C ALA A 247 31.63 4.49 14.04
N GLU A 248 32.34 3.92 13.07
CA GLU A 248 33.60 4.44 12.51
C GLU A 248 33.40 5.80 11.83
N ALA A 249 32.39 5.95 10.96
CA ALA A 249 32.08 7.23 10.31
C ALA A 249 31.56 8.32 11.27
N LEU A 250 31.03 7.95 12.45
CA LEU A 250 30.76 8.87 13.55
C LEU A 250 32.03 9.24 14.32
N ALA A 251 32.94 8.29 14.54
CA ALA A 251 34.19 8.52 15.25
C ALA A 251 35.19 9.37 14.45
N SER A 252 35.19 9.26 13.12
CA SER A 252 36.00 10.10 12.21
C SER A 252 35.38 11.46 11.88
N GLY A 253 34.22 11.81 12.47
CA GLY A 253 33.51 13.07 12.22
C GLY A 253 32.86 13.19 10.85
N ALA A 254 32.99 12.19 9.98
CA ALA A 254 32.39 12.19 8.63
C ALA A 254 30.85 12.20 8.65
N LEU A 255 30.23 11.73 9.75
CA LEU A 255 28.80 11.86 10.03
C LEU A 255 28.58 12.90 11.14
N PRO A 256 27.79 13.97 10.91
CA PRO A 256 27.47 14.94 11.94
C PRO A 256 26.68 14.28 13.07
N ASN A 257 27.05 14.59 14.31
CA ASN A 257 26.56 13.93 15.52
C ASN A 257 25.81 14.93 16.43
N PRO A 258 24.59 15.38 16.04
CA PRO A 258 23.90 16.51 16.66
C PRO A 258 23.42 16.29 18.12
N LYS A 259 23.69 15.10 18.69
CA LYS A 259 23.34 14.74 20.08
C LYS A 259 24.56 14.20 20.86
N MET A 260 25.78 14.38 20.33
CA MET A 260 27.03 13.78 20.86
C MET A 260 26.86 12.30 21.26
N ARG A 261 26.19 11.52 20.41
CA ARG A 261 25.95 10.09 20.65
C ARG A 261 27.28 9.34 20.67
N ARG A 262 27.44 8.49 21.68
CA ARG A 262 28.56 7.55 21.78
C ARG A 262 28.48 6.48 20.67
N PRO A 263 29.60 5.86 20.24
CA PRO A 263 29.62 4.92 19.12
C PRO A 263 28.76 3.66 19.31
N ASP A 264 28.51 3.25 20.55
CA ASP A 264 27.61 2.13 20.90
C ASP A 264 26.15 2.38 20.46
N GLN A 265 25.74 3.66 20.36
CA GLN A 265 24.40 4.10 19.95
C GLN A 265 24.20 4.19 18.42
N ALA A 266 25.11 3.66 17.60
CA ALA A 266 25.00 3.69 16.13
C ALA A 266 23.64 3.17 15.59
N ASP A 267 23.01 2.21 16.26
CA ASP A 267 21.66 1.73 15.88
C ASP A 267 20.59 2.82 16.03
N GLN A 268 20.69 3.65 17.07
CA GLN A 268 19.79 4.79 17.27
C GLN A 268 20.09 5.89 16.26
N TYR A 269 21.36 6.16 15.96
CA TYR A 269 21.73 7.12 14.91
C TYR A 269 21.16 6.73 13.55
N LEU A 270 21.28 5.46 13.18
CA LEU A 270 20.66 4.92 11.95
C LEU A 270 19.12 5.05 11.94
N ALA A 271 18.47 4.88 13.09
CA ALA A 271 17.01 5.04 13.20
C ALA A 271 16.57 6.51 13.07
N ASP A 272 17.20 7.43 13.83
CA ASP A 272 16.96 8.88 13.71
C ASP A 272 17.16 9.33 12.26
N MET A 273 18.29 8.97 11.62
CA MET A 273 18.58 9.35 10.23
C MET A 273 17.61 8.77 9.20
N GLU A 274 17.04 7.58 9.43
CA GLU A 274 15.99 7.06 8.56
C GLU A 274 14.67 7.84 8.73
N GLU A 275 14.38 8.37 9.92
CA GLU A 275 13.25 9.28 10.14
C GLU A 275 13.47 10.66 9.48
N VAL A 276 14.67 11.25 9.61
CA VAL A 276 15.05 12.48 8.87
C VAL A 276 14.81 12.29 7.37
N ARG A 277 15.29 11.17 6.82
CA ARG A 277 15.16 10.85 5.39
C ARG A 277 13.71 10.58 4.95
N LYS A 278 12.82 10.18 5.85
CA LYS A 278 11.37 10.07 5.56
C LYS A 278 10.72 11.45 5.54
N ARG A 279 10.97 12.27 6.58
CA ARG A 279 10.47 13.65 6.68
C ARG A 279 10.92 14.51 5.49
N ALA A 280 12.20 14.47 5.11
CA ALA A 280 12.71 15.20 3.95
C ALA A 280 12.04 14.78 2.62
N LYS A 281 11.67 13.50 2.47
CA LYS A 281 10.89 13.02 1.30
C LYS A 281 9.43 13.44 1.35
N GLU A 282 8.85 13.58 2.54
CA GLU A 282 7.48 14.06 2.73
C GLU A 282 7.40 15.56 2.52
N GLN A 283 8.32 16.36 3.08
CA GLN A 283 8.51 17.78 2.76
C GLN A 283 8.73 17.98 1.25
N LYS A 284 9.63 17.23 0.60
CA LYS A 284 9.81 17.34 -0.86
C LYS A 284 8.56 16.97 -1.68
N LYS A 285 7.65 16.13 -1.15
CA LYS A 285 6.33 15.89 -1.77
C LYS A 285 5.36 17.05 -1.50
N VAL A 286 5.34 17.61 -0.29
CA VAL A 286 4.50 18.76 0.07
C VAL A 286 4.91 19.99 -0.73
N ASN A 287 6.20 20.35 -0.74
CA ASN A 287 6.72 21.48 -1.51
C ASN A 287 6.46 21.30 -3.02
N ARG A 288 6.67 20.08 -3.56
CA ARG A 288 6.31 19.79 -4.96
C ARG A 288 4.81 19.98 -5.20
N LYS A 289 3.95 19.45 -4.32
CA LYS A 289 2.50 19.60 -4.45
C LYS A 289 2.06 21.07 -4.32
N GLN A 290 2.70 21.85 -3.47
CA GLN A 290 2.47 23.29 -3.34
C GLN A 290 2.91 24.04 -4.60
N GLN A 291 4.03 23.66 -5.23
CA GLN A 291 4.44 24.19 -6.54
C GLN A 291 3.47 23.79 -7.66
N GLU A 292 2.97 22.54 -7.64
CA GLU A 292 1.95 22.06 -8.59
C GLU A 292 0.57 22.72 -8.36
N GLU A 293 0.25 23.13 -7.12
CA GLU A 293 -0.98 23.88 -6.81
C GLU A 293 -0.82 25.38 -7.12
N SER A 294 0.29 26.03 -6.80
CA SER A 294 0.51 27.45 -7.12
C SER A 294 0.61 27.69 -8.62
N ALA A 295 1.23 26.78 -9.39
CA ALA A 295 1.28 26.84 -10.85
C ALA A 295 -0.08 26.57 -11.53
N ASN A 296 -1.17 26.46 -10.76
CA ASN A 296 -2.49 26.09 -11.23
C ASN A 296 -3.64 26.85 -10.51
N VAL A 297 -3.33 27.91 -9.75
CA VAL A 297 -4.31 28.81 -9.10
C VAL A 297 -4.48 30.09 -9.90
N ASP A 298 -3.38 30.67 -10.40
CA ASP A 298 -3.42 31.85 -11.25
C ASP A 298 -3.47 31.45 -12.73
N GLY A 299 -4.34 32.10 -13.51
CA GLY A 299 -4.44 31.96 -14.97
C GLY A 299 -3.31 32.68 -15.71
N HIS A 300 -2.06 32.52 -15.23
CA HIS A 300 -0.90 33.26 -15.71
C HIS A 300 -0.16 32.54 -16.83
N ASP A 301 -0.04 33.25 -17.95
CA ASP A 301 0.94 33.14 -19.03
C ASP A 301 1.52 31.75 -19.29
N ASP A 302 1.11 31.16 -20.41
CA ASP A 302 1.74 30.00 -21.03
C ASP A 302 3.27 30.14 -21.13
N GLN A 303 3.81 31.37 -21.27
CA GLN A 303 5.25 31.64 -21.23
C GLN A 303 5.94 31.17 -19.94
N THR A 304 5.30 31.30 -18.77
CA THR A 304 5.85 30.81 -17.50
C THR A 304 5.88 29.28 -17.45
N ARG A 305 4.83 28.63 -17.98
CA ARG A 305 4.73 27.16 -18.10
C ARG A 305 5.73 26.61 -19.10
N ILE A 306 5.91 27.27 -20.25
CA ILE A 306 6.89 26.94 -21.28
C ILE A 306 8.32 27.07 -20.74
N SER A 307 8.67 28.22 -20.17
CA SER A 307 10.03 28.48 -19.66
C SER A 307 10.40 27.54 -18.50
N ALA A 308 9.47 27.25 -17.58
CA ALA A 308 9.67 26.24 -16.54
C ALA A 308 9.85 24.82 -17.13
N HIS A 309 9.11 24.46 -18.18
CA HIS A 309 9.32 23.17 -18.86
C HIS A 309 10.67 23.14 -19.60
N ILE A 310 11.11 24.24 -20.21
CA ILE A 310 12.42 24.32 -20.87
C ILE A 310 13.57 24.21 -19.84
N ALA A 311 13.47 24.92 -18.71
CA ALA A 311 14.48 24.89 -17.64
C ALA A 311 14.60 23.52 -16.94
N THR A 312 13.52 22.73 -16.88
CA THR A 312 13.52 21.38 -16.28
C THR A 312 14.00 20.27 -17.22
N LEU A 313 14.24 20.57 -18.50
CA LEU A 313 14.74 19.60 -19.48
C LEU A 313 16.27 19.42 -19.38
N LYS A 314 16.72 18.16 -19.37
CA LYS A 314 18.15 17.82 -19.50
C LYS A 314 18.68 18.29 -20.86
N PRO A 315 19.94 18.76 -20.98
CA PRO A 315 20.46 19.36 -22.22
C PRO A 315 20.31 18.46 -23.46
N LYS A 316 20.61 17.16 -23.35
CA LYS A 316 20.38 16.19 -24.45
C LYS A 316 18.91 16.15 -24.92
N LYS A 317 17.95 16.21 -23.99
CA LYS A 317 16.53 16.27 -24.30
C LYS A 317 16.07 17.63 -24.83
N LYS A 318 16.74 18.72 -24.45
CA LYS A 318 16.50 20.05 -25.04
C LYS A 318 16.87 20.02 -26.53
N ALA A 319 18.07 19.55 -26.86
CA ALA A 319 18.52 19.35 -28.24
C ALA A 319 17.61 18.41 -29.06
N GLU A 320 17.18 17.28 -28.50
CA GLU A 320 16.20 16.37 -29.14
C GLU A 320 14.85 17.06 -29.47
N ILE A 321 14.45 18.08 -28.71
CA ILE A 321 13.21 18.82 -28.90
C ILE A 321 13.43 20.01 -29.85
N GLU A 322 14.56 20.72 -29.72
CA GLU A 322 14.99 21.78 -30.65
C GLU A 322 15.08 21.24 -32.09
N GLN A 323 15.69 20.07 -32.29
CA GLN A 323 15.73 19.39 -33.60
C GLN A 323 14.33 19.08 -34.16
N ARG A 324 13.38 18.68 -33.30
CA ARG A 324 11.99 18.38 -33.70
C ARG A 324 11.13 19.62 -33.94
N ALA A 325 11.47 20.75 -33.31
CA ALA A 325 10.87 22.04 -33.57
C ALA A 325 11.37 22.58 -34.93
N ALA A 326 12.69 22.51 -35.18
CA ALA A 326 13.31 22.86 -36.46
C ALA A 326 12.77 22.02 -37.63
N GLN A 327 12.65 20.69 -37.46
CA GLN A 327 12.00 19.78 -38.43
C GLN A 327 10.54 20.13 -38.74
N LYS A 328 9.90 20.96 -37.92
CA LYS A 328 8.53 21.46 -38.10
C LYS A 328 8.45 22.94 -38.45
N GLN A 329 9.59 23.63 -38.60
CA GLN A 329 9.66 25.08 -38.79
C GLN A 329 8.94 25.87 -37.66
N GLN A 330 8.96 25.33 -36.43
CA GLN A 330 8.38 25.95 -35.23
C GLN A 330 9.49 26.41 -34.27
N SER A 331 9.23 27.44 -33.46
CA SER A 331 10.12 27.77 -32.34
C SER A 331 10.08 26.66 -31.26
N LEU A 332 11.14 26.55 -30.46
CA LEU A 332 11.19 25.62 -29.33
C LEU A 332 9.99 25.83 -28.39
N GLU A 333 9.64 27.09 -28.15
CA GLU A 333 8.58 27.50 -27.23
C GLU A 333 7.20 27.15 -27.78
N GLN A 334 6.93 27.43 -29.07
CA GLN A 334 5.69 27.02 -29.75
C GLN A 334 5.52 25.50 -29.77
N TYR A 335 6.60 24.75 -29.99
CA TYR A 335 6.57 23.28 -29.96
C TYR A 335 6.29 22.74 -28.55
N VAL A 336 6.86 23.36 -27.51
CA VAL A 336 6.56 23.02 -26.11
C VAL A 336 5.12 23.38 -25.75
N LEU A 337 4.60 24.53 -26.19
CA LEU A 337 3.23 24.96 -25.97
C LEU A 337 2.19 24.00 -26.58
N GLN A 338 2.31 23.70 -27.89
CA GLN A 338 1.43 22.73 -28.54
C GLN A 338 1.50 21.34 -27.88
N ARG A 339 2.63 21.00 -27.26
CA ARG A 339 2.81 19.73 -26.54
C ARG A 339 2.14 19.74 -25.16
N LEU A 340 2.22 20.84 -24.43
CA LEU A 340 1.49 21.06 -23.16
C LEU A 340 -0.01 20.98 -23.41
N GLN A 341 -0.55 21.81 -24.30
CA GLN A 341 -1.97 21.80 -24.69
C GLN A 341 -2.45 20.41 -25.17
N LYS A 342 -1.59 19.63 -25.83
CA LYS A 342 -1.88 18.24 -26.27
C LYS A 342 -1.72 17.17 -25.16
N GLN A 343 -1.14 17.51 -24.02
CA GLN A 343 -1.21 16.73 -22.79
C GLN A 343 -2.44 17.12 -21.96
N ASP A 344 -2.78 18.40 -21.89
CA ASP A 344 -3.93 18.89 -21.11
C ASP A 344 -5.26 18.38 -21.69
N ARG A 345 -5.44 18.48 -23.03
CA ARG A 345 -6.54 17.83 -23.77
C ARG A 345 -6.61 16.30 -23.62
N LYS A 346 -5.55 15.64 -23.14
CA LYS A 346 -5.56 14.19 -22.80
C LYS A 346 -5.89 13.92 -21.34
N HIS A 347 -5.71 14.91 -20.46
CA HIS A 347 -6.09 14.83 -19.05
C HIS A 347 -7.55 15.23 -18.82
N GLU A 348 -8.06 16.18 -19.62
CA GLU A 348 -9.49 16.55 -19.71
C GLU A 348 -10.37 15.40 -20.24
N GLY A 349 -9.83 14.60 -21.16
CA GLY A 349 -10.51 13.44 -21.75
C GLY A 349 -11.49 13.80 -22.87
N PRO A 350 -12.04 12.80 -23.58
CA PRO A 350 -12.83 13.01 -24.80
C PRO A 350 -14.19 13.69 -24.57
N TYR A 351 -14.62 13.85 -23.32
CA TYR A 351 -15.89 14.49 -22.94
C TYR A 351 -15.78 15.99 -22.67
N SER A 352 -14.57 16.58 -22.70
CA SER A 352 -14.39 18.03 -22.49
C SER A 352 -14.62 18.85 -23.76
N GLN A 353 -14.69 18.22 -24.93
CA GLN A 353 -15.26 18.86 -26.10
C GLN A 353 -16.78 18.75 -25.97
N ALA A 354 -17.41 19.80 -25.43
CA ALA A 354 -18.82 20.02 -25.65
C ALA A 354 -19.09 19.91 -27.16
N PRO A 355 -20.17 19.23 -27.59
CA PRO A 355 -20.50 19.14 -29.01
C PRO A 355 -20.59 20.55 -29.58
N PRO A 356 -20.19 20.77 -30.84
CA PRO A 356 -20.20 22.10 -31.43
C PRO A 356 -21.60 22.68 -31.29
N LEU A 357 -21.71 23.79 -30.54
CA LEU A 357 -22.99 24.45 -30.30
C LEU A 357 -23.59 24.78 -31.65
N PHE A 358 -24.70 24.12 -31.98
CA PHE A 358 -25.53 24.52 -33.10
C PHE A 358 -25.95 25.96 -32.83
N PHE A 359 -25.54 26.87 -33.70
CA PHE A 359 -26.02 28.25 -33.70
C PHE A 359 -27.50 28.23 -34.12
N VAL A 360 -28.36 27.93 -33.15
CA VAL A 360 -29.78 28.26 -33.22
C VAL A 360 -29.85 29.78 -33.20
N ASP A 361 -30.45 30.36 -34.24
CA ASP A 361 -30.64 31.80 -34.33
C ASP A 361 -31.76 32.21 -33.34
N THR A 362 -31.36 32.57 -32.13
CA THR A 362 -32.26 32.89 -31.01
C THR A 362 -32.79 34.33 -31.05
N THR A 363 -32.68 35.03 -32.19
CA THR A 363 -33.11 36.44 -32.33
C THR A 363 -34.63 36.66 -32.19
N ALA A 364 -35.44 35.60 -32.26
CA ALA A 364 -36.90 35.67 -32.10
C ALA A 364 -37.38 35.64 -30.62
N ASP A 365 -36.93 34.67 -29.83
CA ASP A 365 -37.59 34.31 -28.55
C ASP A 365 -36.93 34.90 -27.30
N LYS A 366 -37.36 36.12 -26.96
CA LYS A 366 -36.96 36.83 -25.72
C LYS A 366 -37.29 36.05 -24.44
N ALA A 367 -38.26 35.13 -24.48
CA ALA A 367 -38.63 34.28 -23.34
C ALA A 367 -37.46 33.36 -22.92
N LEU A 368 -36.82 32.68 -23.88
CA LEU A 368 -35.75 31.72 -23.63
C LEU A 368 -34.52 32.38 -22.99
N VAL A 369 -34.24 33.65 -23.30
CA VAL A 369 -33.17 34.42 -22.67
C VAL A 369 -33.44 34.64 -21.17
N SER A 370 -34.70 34.83 -20.78
CA SER A 370 -35.09 35.00 -19.37
C SER A 370 -35.04 33.69 -18.58
N GLU A 371 -35.41 32.57 -19.20
CA GLU A 371 -35.32 31.24 -18.61
C GLU A 371 -33.86 30.79 -18.44
N ALA A 372 -33.01 31.02 -19.45
CA ALA A 372 -31.57 30.76 -19.37
C ALA A 372 -30.89 31.58 -18.25
N ALA A 373 -31.33 32.83 -18.02
CA ALA A 373 -30.82 33.65 -16.92
C ALA A 373 -31.25 33.12 -15.54
N GLN A 374 -32.47 32.60 -15.40
CA GLN A 374 -32.93 31.96 -14.16
C GLN A 374 -32.18 30.65 -13.87
N LEU A 375 -31.98 29.81 -14.90
CA LEU A 375 -31.19 28.58 -14.79
C LEU A 375 -29.74 28.85 -14.39
N ALA A 376 -29.11 29.90 -14.94
CA ALA A 376 -27.77 30.32 -14.54
C ALA A 376 -27.69 30.72 -13.05
N GLN A 377 -28.69 31.46 -12.55
CA GLN A 377 -28.77 31.81 -11.13
C GLN A 377 -28.97 30.58 -10.23
N GLU A 378 -29.81 29.61 -10.63
CA GLU A 378 -29.98 28.38 -9.87
C GLU A 378 -28.71 27.51 -9.87
N GLU A 379 -27.96 27.47 -10.98
CA GLU A 379 -26.65 26.80 -11.06
C GLU A 379 -25.62 27.45 -10.11
N GLU A 380 -25.56 28.78 -10.05
CA GLU A 380 -24.69 29.50 -9.11
C GLU A 380 -25.06 29.23 -7.65
N GLU A 381 -26.35 29.25 -7.28
CA GLU A 381 -26.78 28.90 -5.92
C GLU A 381 -26.47 27.44 -5.57
N ARG A 382 -26.74 26.50 -6.50
CA ARG A 382 -26.35 25.08 -6.36
C ARG A 382 -24.84 24.91 -6.22
N LEU A 383 -24.02 25.75 -6.85
CA LEU A 383 -22.57 25.75 -6.68
C LEU A 383 -22.15 26.32 -5.32
N ALA A 384 -22.79 27.40 -4.86
CA ALA A 384 -22.57 27.98 -3.53
C ALA A 384 -22.93 26.98 -2.40
N GLU A 385 -24.06 26.27 -2.51
CA GLU A 385 -24.48 25.23 -1.54
C GLU A 385 -23.48 24.06 -1.50
N LYS A 386 -23.02 23.59 -2.68
CA LYS A 386 -21.95 22.58 -2.78
C LYS A 386 -20.66 23.06 -2.10
N GLN A 387 -20.24 24.31 -2.30
CA GLN A 387 -19.06 24.89 -1.63
C GLN A 387 -19.25 25.01 -0.12
N ALA A 388 -20.39 25.50 0.35
CA ALA A 388 -20.72 25.60 1.78
C ALA A 388 -20.73 24.21 2.46
N ARG A 389 -21.27 23.19 1.78
CA ARG A 389 -21.27 21.79 2.23
C ARG A 389 -19.86 21.19 2.31
N ILE A 390 -18.96 21.55 1.38
CA ILE A 390 -17.53 21.21 1.45
C ILE A 390 -16.86 21.92 2.63
N ALA A 391 -17.13 23.21 2.85
CA ALA A 391 -16.58 23.97 3.98
C ALA A 391 -17.05 23.40 5.34
N LYS A 392 -18.32 23.03 5.47
CA LYS A 392 -18.90 22.35 6.65
C LYS A 392 -18.18 21.02 6.92
N ARG A 393 -17.98 20.19 5.89
CA ARG A 393 -17.18 18.94 5.97
C ARG A 393 -15.71 19.17 6.32
N ARG A 394 -15.09 20.28 5.90
CA ARG A 394 -13.72 20.65 6.31
C ARG A 394 -13.67 21.02 7.81
N LYS A 395 -14.59 21.86 8.29
CA LYS A 395 -14.71 22.23 9.72
C LYS A 395 -14.99 21.02 10.61
N GLU A 396 -15.84 20.09 10.17
CA GLU A 396 -16.13 18.84 10.89
C GLU A 396 -14.90 17.94 11.04
N LYS A 397 -14.09 17.80 9.97
CA LYS A 397 -12.83 17.03 10.00
C LYS A 397 -11.80 17.63 10.95
N THR A 398 -11.63 18.95 10.99
CA THR A 398 -10.68 19.57 11.93
C THR A 398 -11.14 19.41 13.39
N LEU A 399 -12.45 19.45 13.66
CA LEU A 399 -12.99 19.16 15.00
C LEU A 399 -12.78 17.70 15.40
N LYS A 400 -13.00 16.74 14.48
CA LYS A 400 -12.73 15.32 14.72
C LYS A 400 -11.25 15.04 15.01
N ASN A 401 -10.33 15.67 14.26
CA ASN A 401 -8.89 15.56 14.54
C ASN A 401 -8.53 16.14 15.91
N LYS A 402 -9.00 17.35 16.26
CA LYS A 402 -8.79 17.94 17.59
C LYS A 402 -9.28 17.04 18.74
N ARG A 403 -10.40 16.32 18.57
CA ARG A 403 -10.88 15.33 19.54
C ARG A 403 -9.96 14.11 19.66
N ILE A 404 -9.42 13.61 18.54
CA ILE A 404 -8.44 12.51 18.55
C ILE A 404 -7.15 12.95 19.26
N ASP A 405 -6.65 14.16 18.99
CA ASP A 405 -5.43 14.70 19.61
C ASP A 405 -5.61 14.91 21.13
N ALA A 406 -6.81 15.31 21.58
CA ALA A 406 -7.14 15.39 23.00
C ALA A 406 -7.15 14.00 23.67
N LEU A 407 -7.85 13.02 23.08
CA LEU A 407 -7.88 11.65 23.59
C LEU A 407 -6.47 11.01 23.63
N ALA A 408 -5.63 11.30 22.64
CA ALA A 408 -4.24 10.85 22.63
C ALA A 408 -3.41 11.46 23.79
N LYS A 409 -3.62 12.74 24.12
CA LYS A 409 -3.00 13.38 25.29
C LYS A 409 -3.47 12.75 26.60
N ASP A 410 -4.77 12.46 26.74
CA ASP A 410 -5.33 11.83 27.94
C ASP A 410 -4.85 10.39 28.16
N ILE A 411 -4.62 9.64 27.07
CA ILE A 411 -3.98 8.32 27.15
C ILE A 411 -2.53 8.47 27.63
N LEU A 412 -1.77 9.41 27.05
CA LEU A 412 -0.37 9.65 27.41
C LEU A 412 -0.17 10.18 28.84
N THR A 413 -1.11 10.93 29.41
CA THR A 413 -1.06 11.35 30.83
C THR A 413 -1.36 10.17 31.76
N LYS A 414 -2.38 9.36 31.45
CA LYS A 414 -2.70 8.13 32.20
C LYS A 414 -1.56 7.12 32.19
N GLU A 415 -0.92 6.89 31.03
CA GLU A 415 0.26 6.03 30.92
C GLU A 415 1.46 6.54 31.75
N ARG A 416 1.73 7.86 31.75
CA ARG A 416 2.77 8.45 32.61
C ARG A 416 2.46 8.21 34.09
N GLY A 417 1.22 8.43 34.53
CA GLY A 417 0.80 8.16 35.91
C GLY A 417 1.03 6.69 36.31
N ALA A 418 0.64 5.75 35.45
CA ALA A 418 0.86 4.32 35.67
C ALA A 418 2.36 3.94 35.75
N LEU A 419 3.21 4.55 34.90
CA LEU A 419 4.66 4.35 34.95
C LEU A 419 5.26 4.89 36.26
N HIS A 420 4.87 6.10 36.70
CA HIS A 420 5.33 6.64 37.99
C HIS A 420 4.91 5.75 39.16
N ALA A 421 3.65 5.32 39.22
CA ALA A 421 3.17 4.38 40.25
C ALA A 421 3.93 3.04 40.23
N SER A 422 4.31 2.54 39.05
CA SER A 422 5.14 1.34 38.91
C SER A 422 6.56 1.54 39.47
N THR A 423 7.22 2.65 39.15
CA THR A 423 8.57 2.96 39.67
C THR A 423 8.58 3.14 41.20
N ALA A 424 7.53 3.72 41.78
CA ALA A 424 7.37 3.82 43.23
C ALA A 424 7.29 2.45 43.89
N LYS A 425 6.47 1.53 43.35
CA LYS A 425 6.38 0.13 43.83
C LYS A 425 7.73 -0.60 43.71
N GLU A 426 8.45 -0.42 42.60
CA GLU A 426 9.78 -1.01 42.43
C GLU A 426 10.80 -0.47 43.45
N HIS A 427 10.74 0.82 43.79
CA HIS A 427 11.60 1.41 44.82
C HIS A 427 11.33 0.85 46.22
N VAL A 428 10.05 0.64 46.58
CA VAL A 428 9.66 -0.03 47.84
C VAL A 428 10.21 -1.46 47.88
N VAL A 429 10.05 -2.25 46.81
CA VAL A 429 10.60 -3.62 46.72
C VAL A 429 12.14 -3.62 46.80
N LYS A 430 12.83 -2.65 46.19
CA LYS A 430 14.29 -2.46 46.33
C LYS A 430 14.69 -2.12 47.77
N LYS A 431 13.93 -1.29 48.48
CA LYS A 431 14.16 -0.96 49.91
C LYS A 431 13.95 -2.20 50.81
N ALA A 432 12.88 -2.97 50.60
CA ALA A 432 12.61 -4.22 51.31
C ALA A 432 13.72 -5.27 51.08
N ARG A 433 14.13 -5.50 49.83
CA ARG A 433 15.25 -6.40 49.49
C ARG A 433 16.58 -5.97 50.11
N LYS A 434 16.83 -4.66 50.26
CA LYS A 434 17.99 -4.13 51.00
C LYS A 434 17.90 -4.37 52.51
N LYS A 435 16.70 -4.36 53.12
CA LYS A 435 16.48 -4.70 54.55
C LYS A 435 16.75 -6.19 54.81
N ALA A 436 16.09 -7.08 54.07
CA ALA A 436 16.27 -8.53 54.19
C ALA A 436 17.75 -8.97 54.00
N ARG A 437 18.47 -8.36 53.06
CA ARG A 437 19.91 -8.61 52.87
C ARG A 437 20.80 -8.14 54.04
N LYS A 438 20.36 -7.15 54.84
CA LYS A 438 21.04 -6.77 56.09
C LYS A 438 20.73 -7.75 57.20
N GLU A 439 19.47 -8.15 57.35
CA GLU A 439 18.99 -9.10 58.37
C GLU A 439 19.70 -10.46 58.23
N ILE A 440 19.69 -11.07 57.04
CA ILE A 440 20.44 -12.31 56.74
C ILE A 440 21.95 -12.17 57.03
N LYS A 441 22.53 -10.98 56.83
CA LYS A 441 23.96 -10.72 57.12
C LYS A 441 24.25 -10.53 58.62
N LEU A 442 23.25 -10.15 59.42
CA LEU A 442 23.34 -10.11 60.88
C LEU A 442 23.17 -11.52 61.46
N GLU A 443 22.20 -12.29 61.00
CA GLU A 443 21.98 -13.69 61.39
C GLU A 443 23.24 -14.54 61.18
N LYS A 444 23.87 -14.47 59.99
CA LYS A 444 25.14 -15.16 59.72
C LYS A 444 26.25 -14.76 60.70
N LYS A 445 26.40 -13.46 60.98
CA LYS A 445 27.38 -12.98 61.98
C LYS A 445 27.09 -13.44 63.41
N LEU A 446 25.81 -13.64 63.76
CA LEU A 446 25.43 -14.20 65.07
C LEU A 446 25.73 -15.72 65.13
N GLY A 447 25.47 -16.45 64.05
CA GLY A 447 25.87 -17.85 63.88
C GLY A 447 27.37 -18.05 64.03
N GLU A 448 28.18 -17.33 63.24
CA GLU A 448 29.66 -17.35 63.33
C GLU A 448 30.17 -17.04 64.75
N ARG A 449 29.53 -16.09 65.46
CA ARG A 449 29.88 -15.76 66.86
C ARG A 449 29.49 -16.89 67.83
N ALA A 450 28.37 -17.56 67.62
CA ALA A 450 27.94 -18.71 68.43
C ALA A 450 28.87 -19.92 68.20
N GLU A 451 29.27 -20.20 66.96
CA GLU A 451 30.23 -21.25 66.64
C GLU A 451 31.61 -20.97 67.24
N LYS A 452 32.13 -19.74 67.11
CA LYS A 452 33.39 -19.33 67.74
C LYS A 452 33.34 -19.48 69.27
N LYS A 453 32.22 -19.18 69.91
CA LYS A 453 32.00 -19.47 71.36
C LYS A 453 32.00 -20.97 71.67
N LYS A 454 31.34 -21.81 70.85
CA LYS A 454 31.35 -23.28 71.01
C LYS A 454 32.76 -23.86 70.83
N ALA A 455 33.51 -23.41 69.83
CA ALA A 455 34.90 -23.81 69.58
C ALA A 455 35.84 -23.37 70.71
N GLY A 456 35.66 -22.16 71.25
CA GLY A 456 36.38 -21.67 72.43
C GLY A 456 36.16 -22.56 73.66
N LYS A 457 34.90 -22.89 73.99
CA LYS A 457 34.58 -23.83 75.09
C LYS A 457 35.20 -25.21 74.87
N LYS A 458 35.14 -25.76 73.64
CA LYS A 458 35.80 -27.05 73.30
C LYS A 458 37.33 -27.00 73.41
N ARG A 459 37.97 -25.83 73.28
CA ARG A 459 39.41 -25.66 73.50
C ARG A 459 39.78 -25.55 74.99
N LEU A 460 38.97 -24.87 75.80
CA LEU A 460 39.20 -24.84 77.26
C LEU A 460 39.08 -26.25 77.88
N ALA A 461 38.02 -26.99 77.52
CA ALA A 461 37.80 -28.37 77.98
C ALA A 461 38.77 -29.43 77.38
N LYS A 462 39.89 -28.99 76.78
CA LYS A 462 40.96 -29.84 76.24
C LYS A 462 42.37 -29.41 76.68
N ARG A 463 42.48 -28.50 77.66
CA ARG A 463 43.70 -28.38 78.45
C ARG A 463 43.66 -29.42 79.59
N PRO A 464 44.68 -30.27 79.75
CA PRO A 464 44.86 -31.04 80.97
C PRO A 464 45.24 -30.12 82.14
#